data_AF-A0A0F9MF09-F1
#
_entry.id   AF-A0A0F9MF09-F1
#
_cell.length_a   1.000
_cell.length_b   1.000
_cell.length_c   1.000
_cell.angle_alpha   90.00
_cell.angle_beta   90.00
_cell.angle_gamma   90.00
#
_symmetry.space_group_name_H-M   'P 1'
#
loop_
_entity.id
_entity.type
_entity.pdbx_description
1 polymer ?
#
loop_
_entity_poly.entity_id
_entity_poly.type
_entity_poly.pdbx_seq_one_letter_code
_entity_poly.pdbx_strand_id
1 'polypeptide(L)'
;MKYKYSLSKYKNPNMYSYGGQEDHTFIKWALCSHPAKGKVKQLSRFDTCRETLCCRIFDVISRTTKRTIPTDKLRLVVKIASSSNHPQTQRGYQKTMNKWTKAAIHMLNIVEKEHKWMLTKAYPIKPYSHGDKIYMLVASKKWMRSPHMLSLFTLIFRINTHRGMRSSTTNRLRLYKSIMKHIKKFSVEGVVVGDRPTINTTIEYWDPLLRNYNKMFKGFPMKDTFNKSSYKYHAMEGISKLCSNQCTNPKLQKRFNEVVKSQKVSREHRIFGRAHEEWIVVGA
;
A
#
# COMPACT_ATOMS: atom_id res chain seq x y z
N MET A 1 17.32 -20.23 -5.85
CA MET A 1 15.87 -19.95 -6.00
C MET A 1 15.56 -19.97 -7.49
N LYS A 2 14.79 -20.95 -7.99
CA LYS A 2 14.38 -21.02 -9.40
C LYS A 2 13.26 -20.00 -9.64
N TYR A 3 13.42 -19.10 -10.60
CA TYR A 3 12.40 -18.10 -10.94
C TYR A 3 11.39 -18.71 -11.92
N LYS A 4 10.10 -18.74 -11.54
CA LYS A 4 9.02 -19.20 -12.44
C LYS A 4 8.65 -18.14 -13.49
N TYR A 5 8.92 -16.86 -13.19
CA TYR A 5 8.50 -15.74 -14.02
C TYR A 5 9.66 -14.79 -14.33
N SER A 6 9.62 -14.22 -15.53
CA SER A 6 10.45 -13.09 -15.95
C SER A 6 9.55 -11.89 -16.28
N LEU A 7 10.07 -10.69 -16.08
CA LEU A 7 9.37 -9.44 -16.40
C LEU A 7 9.87 -8.93 -17.76
N SER A 8 8.97 -8.65 -18.69
CA SER A 8 9.34 -7.95 -19.94
C SER A 8 9.40 -6.44 -19.69
N LYS A 9 10.51 -5.79 -20.09
CA LYS A 9 10.76 -4.37 -19.80
C LYS A 9 9.63 -3.47 -20.32
N TYR A 10 9.19 -2.56 -19.45
CA TYR A 10 8.43 -1.38 -19.84
C TYR A 10 9.36 -0.44 -20.62
N LYS A 11 8.90 0.19 -21.72
CA LYS A 11 9.76 0.98 -22.64
C LYS A 11 10.52 2.13 -21.96
N ASN A 12 10.09 2.57 -20.78
CA ASN A 12 10.78 3.59 -20.00
C ASN A 12 10.79 3.22 -18.51
N PRO A 13 11.58 2.20 -18.10
CA PRO A 13 11.60 1.72 -16.73
C PRO A 13 12.45 2.71 -15.94
N ASN A 14 11.84 3.77 -15.39
CA ASN A 14 12.54 4.78 -14.59
C ASN A 14 13.71 4.17 -13.79
N MET A 15 14.92 4.45 -14.27
CA MET A 15 16.20 4.04 -13.69
C MET A 15 16.69 5.15 -12.76
N TYR A 16 15.77 5.90 -12.15
CA TYR A 16 16.10 6.81 -11.07
C TYR A 16 16.43 5.97 -9.84
N SER A 17 17.71 5.58 -9.78
CA SER A 17 18.45 5.44 -8.54
C SER A 17 18.38 6.83 -7.90
N TYR A 18 17.45 7.02 -6.97
CA TYR A 18 17.63 8.13 -6.04
C TYR A 18 18.96 7.84 -5.36
N GLY A 19 19.95 8.71 -5.59
CA GLY A 19 21.20 8.75 -4.83
C GLY A 19 20.84 9.07 -3.38
N GLY A 20 20.39 8.06 -2.67
CA GLY A 20 20.17 8.07 -1.23
C GLY A 20 21.32 7.32 -0.60
N GLN A 21 21.79 7.88 0.52
CA GLN A 21 22.88 7.43 1.38
C GLN A 21 23.06 5.90 1.45
N GLU A 22 24.30 5.49 1.73
CA GLU A 22 24.61 4.10 2.05
C GLU A 22 23.59 3.59 3.09
N ASP A 23 23.01 2.42 2.81
CA ASP A 23 22.05 1.67 3.65
C ASP A 23 20.53 1.85 3.47
N HIS A 24 20.06 2.63 2.50
CA HIS A 24 18.62 2.72 2.27
C HIS A 24 18.06 1.56 1.42
N THR A 25 17.07 0.87 1.98
CA THR A 25 16.17 0.01 1.22
C THR A 25 14.86 0.72 0.92
N PHE A 26 14.34 0.58 -0.30
CA PHE A 26 13.10 1.23 -0.71
C PHE A 26 12.15 0.25 -1.38
N ILE A 27 10.85 0.48 -1.16
CA ILE A 27 9.76 -0.27 -1.79
C ILE A 27 9.21 0.58 -2.94
N LYS A 28 9.16 0.00 -4.13
CA LYS A 28 8.53 0.56 -5.33
C LYS A 28 7.44 -0.38 -5.83
N TRP A 29 6.37 0.19 -6.36
CA TRP A 29 5.21 -0.53 -6.86
C TRP A 29 5.04 -0.29 -8.36
N ALA A 30 4.59 -1.31 -9.08
CA ALA A 30 4.21 -1.20 -10.48
C ALA A 30 3.02 -2.09 -10.79
N LEU A 31 2.40 -1.86 -11.94
CA LEU A 31 1.36 -2.71 -12.49
C LEU A 31 1.99 -3.75 -13.42
N CYS A 32 1.43 -4.96 -13.41
CA CYS A 32 1.76 -5.97 -14.39
C CYS A 32 0.54 -6.71 -14.92
N SER A 33 0.73 -7.35 -16.07
CA SER A 33 -0.26 -8.23 -16.67
C SER A 33 -0.38 -9.53 -15.88
N HIS A 34 -1.46 -10.26 -16.15
CA HIS A 34 -1.51 -11.67 -15.84
C HIS A 34 -0.32 -12.42 -16.49
N PRO A 35 0.25 -13.46 -15.86
CA PRO A 35 1.29 -14.28 -16.47
C PRO A 35 0.81 -14.98 -17.74
N ALA A 36 1.64 -15.02 -18.78
CA ALA A 36 1.42 -15.79 -20.00
C ALA A 36 2.74 -16.44 -20.41
N LYS A 37 2.75 -17.77 -20.62
CA LYS A 37 3.95 -18.55 -20.99
C LYS A 37 5.17 -18.27 -20.09
N GLY A 38 4.96 -18.20 -18.77
CA GLY A 38 6.04 -17.92 -17.80
C GLY A 38 6.58 -16.49 -17.85
N LYS A 39 5.96 -15.58 -18.60
CA LYS A 39 6.34 -14.17 -18.70
C LYS A 39 5.24 -13.29 -18.12
N VAL A 40 5.64 -12.19 -17.51
CA VAL A 40 4.76 -11.15 -17.00
C VAL A 40 5.16 -9.84 -17.66
N LYS A 41 4.19 -9.04 -18.12
CA LYS A 41 4.47 -7.74 -18.73
C LYS A 41 4.34 -6.63 -17.71
N GLN A 42 5.40 -5.85 -17.52
CA GLN A 42 5.32 -4.60 -16.75
C GLN A 42 4.50 -3.56 -17.54
N LEU A 43 3.49 -2.99 -16.89
CA LEU A 43 2.51 -2.08 -17.50
C LEU A 43 2.73 -0.63 -17.11
N SER A 44 3.44 -0.39 -16.01
CA SER A 44 3.77 0.95 -15.53
C SER A 44 5.22 1.00 -15.06
N ARG A 45 5.75 2.21 -14.92
CA ARG A 45 7.01 2.40 -14.18
C ARG A 45 6.85 1.99 -12.71
N PHE A 46 7.98 1.81 -12.04
CA PHE A 46 8.05 1.60 -10.60
C PHE A 46 7.94 2.94 -9.88
N ASP A 47 6.90 3.10 -9.06
CA ASP A 47 6.59 4.31 -8.32
C ASP A 47 6.74 4.05 -6.80
N THR A 48 7.37 4.98 -6.08
CA THR A 48 7.44 4.98 -4.61
C THR A 48 6.18 5.60 -3.99
N CYS A 49 5.62 6.60 -4.66
CA CYS A 49 4.42 7.31 -4.25
C CYS A 49 3.16 6.50 -4.60
N ARG A 50 2.28 6.30 -3.62
CA ARG A 50 0.98 5.62 -3.81
C ARG A 50 0.11 6.40 -4.79
N GLU A 51 0.13 7.72 -4.72
CA GLU A 51 -0.63 8.64 -5.56
C GLU A 51 -0.29 8.42 -7.04
N THR A 52 1.00 8.31 -7.36
CA THR A 52 1.43 8.01 -8.72
C THR A 52 0.99 6.63 -9.16
N LEU A 53 1.07 5.61 -8.28
CA LEU A 53 0.53 4.28 -8.56
C LEU A 53 -0.98 4.32 -8.85
N CYS A 54 -1.76 5.11 -8.11
CA CYS A 54 -3.18 5.33 -8.38
C CYS A 54 -3.42 5.97 -9.76
N CYS A 55 -2.62 6.96 -10.16
CA CYS A 55 -2.66 7.50 -11.52
C CYS A 55 -2.38 6.43 -12.58
N ARG A 56 -1.40 5.55 -12.35
CA ARG A 56 -1.10 4.43 -13.27
C ARG A 56 -2.28 3.47 -13.41
N ILE A 57 -2.96 3.18 -12.30
CA ILE A 57 -4.16 2.34 -12.32
C ILE A 57 -5.26 3.02 -13.13
N PHE A 58 -5.48 4.32 -12.92
CA PHE A 58 -6.43 5.08 -13.70
C PHE A 58 -6.12 5.05 -15.19
N ASP A 59 -4.88 5.33 -15.60
CA ASP A 59 -4.48 5.34 -17.01
C ASP A 59 -4.69 3.97 -17.69
N VAL A 60 -4.54 2.87 -16.95
CA VAL A 60 -4.81 1.51 -17.44
C VAL A 60 -6.32 1.24 -17.57
N ILE A 61 -7.15 1.77 -16.67
CA ILE A 61 -8.60 1.53 -16.64
C ILE A 61 -9.36 2.46 -17.60
N SER A 62 -8.96 3.73 -17.70
CA SER A 62 -9.71 4.82 -18.35
C SER A 62 -9.57 4.89 -19.87
N ARG A 63 -8.92 3.90 -20.51
CA ARG A 63 -8.76 3.80 -21.98
C ARG A 63 -7.83 4.83 -22.63
N THR A 64 -7.09 5.64 -21.87
CA THR A 64 -6.06 6.55 -22.42
C THR A 64 -4.86 5.82 -23.04
N THR A 65 -4.79 4.49 -22.91
CA THR A 65 -3.83 3.65 -23.62
C THR A 65 -4.56 2.72 -24.59
N LYS A 66 -4.04 2.55 -25.83
CA LYS A 66 -4.61 1.71 -26.91
C LYS A 66 -4.81 0.21 -26.56
N ARG A 67 -4.56 -0.22 -25.32
CA ARG A 67 -4.72 -1.60 -24.84
C ARG A 67 -5.40 -1.57 -23.46
N THR A 68 -6.72 -1.75 -23.44
CA THR A 68 -7.47 -1.97 -22.20
C THR A 68 -7.07 -3.31 -21.61
N ILE A 69 -6.60 -3.30 -20.37
CA ILE A 69 -6.36 -4.53 -19.62
C ILE A 69 -7.57 -4.74 -18.72
N PRO A 70 -8.25 -5.89 -18.83
CA PRO A 70 -9.35 -6.22 -17.94
C PRO A 70 -8.89 -6.08 -16.47
N THR A 71 -9.68 -5.38 -15.66
CA THR A 71 -9.31 -5.05 -14.26
C THR A 71 -9.09 -6.29 -13.41
N ASP A 72 -9.74 -7.39 -13.75
CA ASP A 72 -9.56 -8.72 -13.18
C ASP A 72 -8.20 -9.36 -13.49
N LYS A 73 -7.52 -8.91 -14.54
CA LYS A 73 -6.19 -9.36 -14.97
C LYS A 73 -5.06 -8.46 -14.48
N LEU A 74 -5.38 -7.31 -13.88
CA LEU A 74 -4.40 -6.40 -13.30
C LEU A 74 -3.77 -7.02 -12.05
N ARG A 75 -2.44 -6.92 -11.93
CA ARG A 75 -1.67 -7.41 -10.77
C ARG A 75 -0.67 -6.34 -10.32
N LEU A 76 -0.30 -6.38 -9.04
CA LEU A 76 0.76 -5.55 -8.50
C LEU A 76 2.11 -6.27 -8.59
N VAL A 77 3.14 -5.50 -8.90
CA VAL A 77 4.53 -5.88 -8.72
C VAL A 77 5.11 -5.00 -7.65
N VAL A 78 5.82 -5.62 -6.71
CA VAL A 78 6.63 -4.91 -5.72
C VAL A 78 8.10 -5.15 -6.02
N LYS A 79 8.86 -4.07 -6.14
CA LYS A 79 10.32 -4.07 -6.19
C LYS A 79 10.82 -3.58 -4.84
N ILE A 80 11.64 -4.39 -4.19
CA ILE A 80 12.41 -3.99 -3.02
C ILE A 80 13.86 -3.90 -3.48
N ALA A 81 14.46 -2.74 -3.28
CA ALA A 81 15.78 -2.42 -3.82
C ALA A 81 16.65 -1.75 -2.76
N SER A 82 17.95 -1.81 -2.97
CA SER A 82 18.99 -1.17 -2.15
C SER A 82 19.75 -0.18 -3.02
N SER A 83 20.17 0.94 -2.45
CA SER A 83 21.09 1.89 -3.10
C SER A 83 22.54 1.39 -3.11
N SER A 84 22.88 0.34 -2.36
CA SER A 84 24.25 -0.14 -2.24
C SER A 84 24.74 -0.76 -3.55
N ASN A 85 25.93 -0.34 -4.01
CA ASN A 85 26.62 -0.94 -5.15
C ASN A 85 27.53 -2.12 -4.76
N HIS A 86 27.73 -2.37 -3.46
CA HIS A 86 28.65 -3.40 -2.97
C HIS A 86 27.99 -4.80 -2.98
N PRO A 87 28.52 -5.81 -3.71
CA PRO A 87 27.85 -7.09 -3.93
C PRO A 87 27.54 -7.88 -2.65
N GLN A 88 28.42 -7.86 -1.65
CA GLN A 88 28.20 -8.58 -0.38
C GLN A 88 27.06 -7.94 0.41
N THR A 89 27.05 -6.61 0.47
CA THR A 89 26.01 -5.80 1.11
C THR A 89 24.67 -6.03 0.42
N GLN A 90 24.65 -6.06 -0.92
CA GLN A 90 23.45 -6.42 -1.69
C GLN A 90 22.94 -7.84 -1.38
N ARG A 91 23.81 -8.85 -1.22
CA ARG A 91 23.38 -10.21 -0.83
C ARG A 91 22.76 -10.22 0.58
N GLY A 92 23.35 -9.48 1.52
CA GLY A 92 22.81 -9.27 2.86
C GLY A 92 21.42 -8.66 2.82
N TYR A 93 21.26 -7.57 2.06
CA TYR A 93 19.96 -6.93 1.85
C TYR A 93 18.95 -7.86 1.20
N GLN A 94 19.33 -8.61 0.16
CA GLN A 94 18.43 -9.55 -0.51
C GLN A 94 17.85 -10.61 0.45
N LYS A 95 18.66 -11.15 1.37
CA LYS A 95 18.16 -12.08 2.41
C LYS A 95 17.14 -11.38 3.30
N THR A 96 17.42 -10.15 3.68
CA THR A 96 16.56 -9.31 4.51
C THR A 96 15.24 -8.95 3.81
N MET A 97 15.27 -8.56 2.52
CA MET A 97 14.10 -8.26 1.69
C MET A 97 13.16 -9.47 1.53
N ASN A 98 13.71 -10.68 1.41
CA ASN A 98 12.91 -11.91 1.37
C ASN A 98 12.18 -12.14 2.70
N LYS A 99 12.85 -11.89 3.84
CA LYS A 99 12.22 -11.97 5.17
C LYS A 99 11.09 -10.94 5.30
N TRP A 100 11.30 -9.71 4.84
CA TRP A 100 10.28 -8.65 4.87
C TRP A 100 9.06 -8.99 4.03
N THR A 101 9.29 -9.47 2.81
CA THR A 101 8.19 -9.89 1.94
C THR A 101 7.40 -11.01 2.57
N LYS A 102 8.06 -12.02 3.15
CA LYS A 102 7.37 -13.11 3.85
C LYS A 102 6.55 -12.63 5.05
N ALA A 103 7.10 -11.73 5.87
CA ALA A 103 6.40 -11.15 7.02
C ALA A 103 5.18 -10.32 6.59
N ALA A 104 5.34 -9.47 5.57
CA ALA A 104 4.25 -8.69 4.99
C ALA A 104 3.12 -9.57 4.47
N ILE A 105 3.45 -10.62 3.72
CA ILE A 105 2.47 -11.57 3.17
C ILE A 105 1.79 -12.36 4.29
N HIS A 106 2.52 -12.77 5.31
CA HIS A 106 1.96 -13.43 6.49
C HIS A 106 0.92 -12.55 7.20
N MET A 107 1.25 -11.27 7.42
CA MET A 107 0.34 -10.31 8.04
C MET A 107 -0.91 -10.06 7.19
N LEU A 108 -0.73 -9.82 5.88
CA LEU A 108 -1.83 -9.69 4.92
C LEU A 108 -2.74 -10.91 4.95
N ASN A 109 -2.17 -12.12 4.95
CA ASN A 109 -2.95 -13.36 4.95
C ASN A 109 -3.77 -13.54 6.23
N ILE A 110 -3.32 -13.05 7.38
CA ILE A 110 -4.12 -13.10 8.61
C ILE A 110 -5.31 -12.14 8.52
N VAL A 111 -5.09 -10.92 8.03
CA VAL A 111 -6.16 -9.96 7.77
C VAL A 111 -7.15 -10.50 6.74
N GLU A 112 -6.66 -11.05 5.63
CA GLU A 112 -7.50 -11.61 4.57
C GLU A 112 -8.29 -12.82 5.05
N LYS A 113 -7.68 -13.71 5.87
CA LYS A 113 -8.37 -14.86 6.44
C LYS A 113 -9.53 -14.44 7.35
N GLU A 114 -9.31 -13.47 8.24
CA GLU A 114 -10.36 -12.92 9.11
C GLU A 114 -11.56 -12.43 8.30
N HIS A 115 -11.31 -11.74 7.19
CA HIS A 115 -12.37 -11.16 6.37
C HIS A 115 -12.87 -12.06 5.24
N LYS A 116 -12.44 -13.34 5.20
CA LYS A 116 -12.81 -14.33 4.17
C LYS A 116 -12.46 -13.87 2.75
N TRP A 117 -11.27 -13.30 2.57
CA TRP A 117 -10.75 -12.85 1.27
C TRP A 117 -9.74 -13.85 0.71
N MET A 118 -9.51 -13.77 -0.61
CA MET A 118 -8.44 -14.53 -1.23
C MET A 118 -7.08 -14.13 -0.63
N LEU A 119 -6.34 -15.12 -0.14
CA LEU A 119 -5.02 -14.92 0.46
C LEU A 119 -4.00 -14.44 -0.57
N THR A 120 -3.20 -13.48 -0.17
CA THR A 120 -2.12 -12.92 -0.97
C THR A 120 -0.98 -13.92 -1.13
N LYS A 121 -0.49 -14.05 -2.37
CA LYS A 121 0.69 -14.85 -2.73
C LYS A 121 1.73 -13.95 -3.40
N ALA A 122 3.00 -14.16 -3.06
CA ALA A 122 4.13 -13.48 -3.70
C ALA A 122 4.90 -14.48 -4.57
N TYR A 123 5.07 -14.14 -5.84
CA TYR A 123 5.83 -14.93 -6.80
C TYR A 123 7.11 -14.20 -7.17
N PRO A 124 8.31 -14.76 -6.86
CA PRO A 124 9.56 -14.11 -7.20
C PRO A 124 9.72 -14.03 -8.72
N ILE A 125 10.14 -12.86 -9.18
CA ILE A 125 10.42 -12.53 -10.57
C ILE A 125 11.92 -12.30 -10.71
N LYS A 126 12.51 -12.77 -11.82
CA LYS A 126 13.92 -12.48 -12.14
C LYS A 126 14.11 -10.97 -12.28
N PRO A 127 14.94 -10.31 -11.45
CA PRO A 127 15.15 -8.87 -11.52
C PRO A 127 15.95 -8.47 -12.76
N TYR A 128 15.85 -7.19 -13.14
CA TYR A 128 16.66 -6.62 -14.23
C TYR A 128 18.07 -6.21 -13.79
N SER A 129 18.23 -5.81 -12.53
CA SER A 129 19.49 -5.36 -11.96
C SER A 129 19.91 -6.29 -10.81
N HIS A 130 21.22 -6.38 -10.62
CA HIS A 130 21.79 -7.04 -9.45
C HIS A 130 21.38 -6.27 -8.18
N GLY A 131 21.11 -6.98 -7.08
CA GLY A 131 20.67 -6.36 -5.82
C GLY A 131 19.14 -6.32 -5.60
N ASP A 132 18.35 -6.20 -6.66
CA ASP A 132 16.89 -6.09 -6.55
C ASP A 132 16.19 -7.41 -6.18
N LYS A 133 15.06 -7.29 -5.47
CA LYS A 133 14.04 -8.32 -5.39
C LYS A 133 12.74 -7.81 -5.97
N ILE A 134 12.20 -8.56 -6.93
CA ILE A 134 10.92 -8.27 -7.56
C ILE A 134 9.98 -9.42 -7.28
N TYR A 135 8.77 -9.09 -6.82
CA TYR A 135 7.69 -10.04 -6.59
C TYR A 135 6.44 -9.58 -7.31
N MET A 136 5.80 -10.50 -8.04
CA MET A 136 4.41 -10.31 -8.43
C MET A 136 3.52 -10.72 -7.26
N LEU A 137 2.61 -9.84 -6.87
CA LEU A 137 1.61 -10.10 -5.85
C LEU A 137 0.29 -10.50 -6.49
N VAL A 138 -0.22 -11.66 -6.11
CA VAL A 138 -1.56 -12.11 -6.46
C VAL A 138 -2.39 -12.04 -5.18
N ALA A 139 -3.22 -11.01 -5.09
CA ALA A 139 -4.01 -10.67 -3.91
C ALA A 139 -5.50 -10.53 -4.26
N SER A 140 -6.37 -10.46 -3.25
CA SER A 140 -7.79 -10.17 -3.44
C SER A 140 -7.99 -8.91 -4.28
N LYS A 141 -8.86 -8.98 -5.31
CA LYS A 141 -9.22 -7.82 -6.15
C LYS A 141 -9.79 -6.65 -5.32
N LYS A 142 -10.27 -6.95 -4.11
CA LYS A 142 -10.79 -5.97 -3.16
C LYS A 142 -9.76 -4.90 -2.79
N TRP A 143 -8.47 -5.27 -2.69
CA TRP A 143 -7.38 -4.33 -2.42
C TRP A 143 -7.18 -3.28 -3.50
N MET A 144 -7.44 -3.65 -4.75
CA MET A 144 -7.28 -2.75 -5.90
C MET A 144 -8.54 -1.91 -6.16
N ARG A 145 -9.64 -2.13 -5.42
CA ARG A 145 -10.94 -1.52 -5.76
C ARG A 145 -10.95 -0.01 -5.64
N SER A 146 -10.15 0.55 -4.75
CA SER A 146 -10.08 1.98 -4.54
C SER A 146 -8.70 2.40 -4.05
N PRO A 147 -8.35 3.69 -4.17
CA PRO A 147 -7.12 4.28 -3.64
C PRO A 147 -6.95 4.03 -2.14
N HIS A 148 -8.05 4.08 -1.39
CA HIS A 148 -8.09 3.82 0.05
C HIS A 148 -7.68 2.39 0.40
N MET A 149 -8.24 1.42 -0.33
CA MET A 149 -7.92 0.00 -0.16
C MET A 149 -6.48 -0.29 -0.54
N LEU A 150 -6.00 0.31 -1.63
CA LEU A 150 -4.61 0.17 -2.07
C LEU A 150 -3.64 0.83 -1.07
N SER A 151 -4.02 1.98 -0.52
CA SER A 151 -3.27 2.66 0.54
C SER A 151 -3.13 1.76 1.77
N LEU A 152 -4.21 1.10 2.20
CA LEU A 152 -4.16 0.18 3.33
C LEU A 152 -3.30 -1.06 3.03
N PHE A 153 -3.46 -1.66 1.85
CA PHE A 153 -2.65 -2.80 1.41
C PHE A 153 -1.15 -2.48 1.42
N THR A 154 -0.77 -1.36 0.78
CA THR A 154 0.63 -0.93 0.71
C THR A 154 1.17 -0.52 2.08
N LEU A 155 0.35 0.09 2.95
CA LEU A 155 0.72 0.40 4.33
C LEU A 155 1.04 -0.87 5.13
N ILE A 156 0.15 -1.87 5.12
CA ILE A 156 0.39 -3.16 5.79
C ILE A 156 1.67 -3.80 5.27
N PHE A 157 1.92 -3.70 3.96
CA PHE A 157 3.16 -4.21 3.39
C PHE A 157 4.40 -3.45 3.88
N ARG A 158 4.36 -2.10 3.89
CA ARG A 158 5.48 -1.24 4.30
C ARG A 158 5.82 -1.37 5.78
N ILE A 159 4.84 -1.45 6.68
CA ILE A 159 5.13 -1.50 8.12
C ILE A 159 5.96 -2.73 8.51
N ASN A 160 5.89 -3.81 7.72
CA ASN A 160 6.69 -5.02 7.92
C ASN A 160 8.18 -4.87 7.54
N THR A 161 8.60 -3.74 6.96
CA THR A 161 10.03 -3.41 6.82
C THR A 161 10.60 -2.81 8.10
N HIS A 162 9.75 -2.28 8.98
CA HIS A 162 10.19 -1.61 10.20
C HIS A 162 10.73 -2.62 11.22
N ARG A 163 11.87 -2.31 11.86
CA ARG A 163 12.53 -3.25 12.80
C ARG A 163 11.61 -3.69 13.94
N GLY A 164 10.84 -2.76 14.52
CA GLY A 164 9.85 -3.05 15.57
C GLY A 164 8.76 -4.05 15.17
N MET A 165 8.42 -4.14 13.87
CA MET A 165 7.44 -5.10 13.35
C MET A 165 8.07 -6.44 12.94
N ARG A 166 9.41 -6.55 12.96
CA ARG A 166 10.16 -7.73 12.47
C ARG A 166 10.55 -8.71 13.57
N SER A 167 10.00 -8.56 14.77
CA SER A 167 10.34 -9.46 15.87
C SER A 167 9.93 -10.91 15.56
N SER A 168 10.65 -11.88 16.13
CA SER A 168 10.26 -13.30 16.07
C SER A 168 8.83 -13.49 16.59
N THR A 169 8.44 -12.72 17.61
CA THR A 169 7.08 -12.67 18.16
C THR A 169 6.05 -12.28 17.11
N THR A 170 6.30 -11.24 16.31
CA THR A 170 5.37 -10.78 15.27
C THR A 170 5.10 -11.86 14.22
N ASN A 171 6.15 -12.59 13.80
CA ASN A 171 6.03 -13.68 12.82
C ASN A 171 5.30 -14.92 13.37
N ARG A 172 5.20 -15.05 14.70
CA ARG A 172 4.47 -16.12 15.37
C ARG A 172 2.99 -15.77 15.59
N LEU A 173 2.60 -14.51 15.44
CA LEU A 173 1.19 -14.13 15.54
C LEU A 173 0.37 -14.88 14.47
N ARG A 174 -0.75 -15.46 14.90
CA ARG A 174 -1.70 -16.20 14.02
C ARG A 174 -3.10 -15.60 14.03
N LEU A 175 -3.42 -14.83 15.07
CA LEU A 175 -4.76 -14.28 15.29
C LEU A 175 -4.81 -12.82 14.86
N TYR A 176 -5.91 -12.46 14.20
CA TYR A 176 -6.16 -11.10 13.74
C TYR A 176 -6.12 -10.07 14.88
N LYS A 177 -6.84 -10.33 15.97
CA LYS A 177 -6.85 -9.46 17.17
C LYS A 177 -5.44 -9.19 17.71
N SER A 178 -4.58 -10.22 17.74
CA SER A 178 -3.19 -10.08 18.20
C SER A 178 -2.35 -9.21 17.27
N ILE A 179 -2.53 -9.35 15.95
CA ILE A 179 -1.86 -8.49 14.96
C ILE A 179 -2.32 -7.04 15.08
N MET A 180 -3.62 -6.81 15.17
CA MET A 180 -4.16 -5.45 15.30
C MET A 180 -3.67 -4.77 16.58
N LYS A 181 -3.64 -5.49 17.71
CA LYS A 181 -3.04 -5.00 18.97
C LYS A 181 -1.56 -4.66 18.79
N HIS A 182 -0.80 -5.51 18.10
CA HIS A 182 0.62 -5.28 17.86
C HIS A 182 0.87 -4.07 16.94
N ILE A 183 0.08 -3.91 15.87
CA ILE A 183 0.16 -2.74 14.98
C ILE A 183 -0.21 -1.45 15.74
N LYS A 184 -1.26 -1.48 16.58
CA LYS A 184 -1.63 -0.33 17.41
C LYS A 184 -0.50 0.05 18.37
N LYS A 185 0.10 -0.93 19.06
CA LYS A 185 1.26 -0.72 19.93
C LYS A 185 2.43 -0.09 19.17
N PHE A 186 2.76 -0.64 18.00
CA PHE A 186 3.80 -0.08 17.14
C PHE A 186 3.54 1.37 16.72
N SER A 187 2.27 1.76 16.55
CA SER A 187 1.88 3.11 16.12
C SER A 187 2.04 4.18 17.20
N VAL A 188 2.15 3.79 18.48
CA VAL A 188 2.26 4.71 19.62
C VAL A 188 3.67 4.74 20.24
N GLU A 189 4.48 3.70 20.03
CA GLU A 189 5.81 3.60 20.66
C GLU A 189 6.92 4.31 19.88
N GLY A 190 7.76 5.10 20.57
CA GLY A 190 8.96 5.72 20.02
C GLY A 190 8.70 6.96 19.15
N VAL A 191 9.73 7.43 18.43
CA VAL A 191 9.63 8.66 17.62
C VAL A 191 8.59 8.49 16.50
N VAL A 192 7.72 9.49 16.36
CA VAL A 192 6.60 9.54 15.40
C VAL A 192 7.14 9.89 14.00
N VAL A 193 7.73 8.90 13.32
CA VAL A 193 8.24 9.03 11.96
C VAL A 193 7.61 8.02 11.00
N GLY A 194 7.52 8.39 9.72
CA GLY A 194 7.09 7.52 8.64
C GLY A 194 5.61 7.10 8.72
N ASP A 195 5.35 5.79 8.74
CA ASP A 195 4.00 5.23 8.65
C ASP A 195 3.19 5.30 9.97
N ARG A 196 3.86 5.55 11.11
CA ARG A 196 3.25 5.52 12.45
C ARG A 196 2.07 6.50 12.65
N PRO A 197 2.17 7.80 12.30
CA PRO A 197 1.03 8.73 12.42
C PRO A 197 -0.20 8.25 11.63
N THR A 198 0.02 7.75 10.42
CA THR A 198 -1.06 7.21 9.58
C THR A 198 -1.70 5.98 10.23
N ILE A 199 -0.92 5.06 10.78
CA ILE A 199 -1.49 3.91 11.48
C ILE A 199 -2.28 4.37 12.70
N ASN A 200 -1.69 5.23 13.54
CA ASN A 200 -2.31 5.64 14.80
C ASN A 200 -3.69 6.27 14.58
N THR A 201 -3.83 7.07 13.51
CA THR A 201 -5.08 7.76 13.13
C THR A 201 -6.06 6.90 12.35
N THR A 202 -5.65 5.75 11.79
CA THR A 202 -6.53 4.97 10.90
C THR A 202 -6.86 3.57 11.41
N ILE A 203 -6.04 3.00 12.28
CA ILE A 203 -6.08 1.59 12.70
C ILE A 203 -7.42 1.14 13.30
N GLU A 204 -8.11 2.02 14.01
CA GLU A 204 -9.44 1.75 14.59
C GLU A 204 -10.53 1.57 13.53
N TYR A 205 -10.32 2.13 12.33
CA TYR A 205 -11.26 2.04 11.22
C TYR A 205 -10.99 0.87 10.28
N TRP A 206 -9.88 0.15 10.43
CA TRP A 206 -9.51 -0.92 9.49
C TRP A 206 -10.49 -2.10 9.56
N ASP A 207 -10.86 -2.59 10.75
CA ASP A 207 -11.85 -3.66 10.86
C ASP A 207 -13.23 -3.26 10.33
N PRO A 208 -13.82 -2.10 10.73
CA PRO A 208 -15.07 -1.61 10.14
C PRO A 208 -15.03 -1.56 8.63
N LEU A 209 -13.95 -1.01 8.05
CA LEU A 209 -13.75 -0.91 6.61
C LEU A 209 -13.73 -2.29 5.93
N LEU A 210 -12.91 -3.21 6.43
CA LEU A 210 -12.69 -4.51 5.79
C LEU A 210 -13.91 -5.42 5.95
N ARG A 211 -14.54 -5.45 7.13
CA ARG A 211 -15.73 -6.24 7.43
C ARG A 211 -16.94 -5.79 6.61
N ASN A 212 -17.07 -4.48 6.35
CA ASN A 212 -18.18 -3.90 5.59
C ASN A 212 -17.83 -3.57 4.13
N TYR A 213 -16.75 -4.15 3.59
CA TYR A 213 -16.27 -3.89 2.24
C TYR A 213 -17.38 -3.94 1.18
N ASN A 214 -18.21 -5.00 1.20
CA ASN A 214 -19.26 -5.18 0.21
C ASN A 214 -20.28 -4.04 0.29
N LYS A 215 -20.71 -3.65 1.50
CA LYS A 215 -21.66 -2.54 1.71
C LYS A 215 -21.10 -1.21 1.19
N MET A 216 -19.84 -0.91 1.50
CA MET A 216 -19.21 0.34 1.09
C MET A 216 -19.06 0.43 -0.43
N PHE A 217 -18.54 -0.61 -1.08
CA PHE A 217 -18.18 -0.57 -2.50
C PHE A 217 -19.22 -1.16 -3.46
N LYS A 218 -20.39 -1.63 -2.96
CA LYS A 218 -21.49 -2.14 -3.81
C LYS A 218 -21.92 -1.07 -4.82
N GLY A 219 -21.87 -1.42 -6.10
CA GLY A 219 -22.28 -0.51 -7.18
C GLY A 219 -21.34 0.67 -7.43
N PHE A 220 -20.10 0.67 -6.90
CA PHE A 220 -19.08 1.67 -7.25
C PHE A 220 -18.09 1.13 -8.28
N PRO A 221 -18.21 1.44 -9.58
CA PRO A 221 -17.21 1.07 -10.58
C PRO A 221 -15.80 1.52 -10.18
N MET A 222 -14.79 0.70 -10.46
CA MET A 222 -13.40 1.03 -10.14
C MET A 222 -12.92 2.29 -10.87
N LYS A 223 -13.43 2.55 -12.08
CA LYS A 223 -13.15 3.79 -12.81
C LYS A 223 -13.62 5.06 -12.07
N ASP A 224 -14.63 4.95 -11.22
CA ASP A 224 -15.19 6.10 -10.50
C ASP A 224 -14.51 6.29 -9.13
N THR A 225 -13.84 5.26 -8.62
CA THR A 225 -13.03 5.35 -7.39
C THR A 225 -11.62 5.85 -7.66
N PHE A 226 -11.10 5.63 -8.86
CA PHE A 226 -9.85 6.22 -9.34
C PHE A 226 -10.22 7.37 -10.30
N ASN A 227 -10.38 8.60 -9.81
CA ASN A 227 -10.65 9.76 -10.67
C ASN A 227 -9.40 10.62 -10.85
N LYS A 228 -8.93 10.83 -12.10
CA LYS A 228 -7.74 11.64 -12.41
C LYS A 228 -7.82 13.07 -11.89
N SER A 229 -9.00 13.70 -11.85
CA SER A 229 -9.13 15.06 -11.30
C SER A 229 -8.78 15.09 -9.81
N SER A 230 -9.07 14.01 -9.07
CA SER A 230 -8.62 13.82 -7.68
C SER A 230 -7.12 13.57 -7.54
N TYR A 231 -6.33 13.45 -8.62
CA TYR A 231 -4.88 13.21 -8.58
C TYR A 231 -4.02 14.22 -9.32
N LYS A 232 -4.62 15.19 -10.03
CA LYS A 232 -3.89 16.19 -10.83
C LYS A 232 -2.97 17.09 -9.98
N TYR A 233 -3.24 17.25 -8.69
CA TYR A 233 -2.52 18.17 -7.80
C TYR A 233 -1.92 17.47 -6.57
N HIS A 234 -1.41 16.25 -6.70
CA HIS A 234 -0.99 15.43 -5.55
C HIS A 234 -2.10 15.21 -4.51
N ALA A 235 -3.37 15.42 -4.88
CA ALA A 235 -4.48 15.24 -3.95
C ALA A 235 -4.47 13.80 -3.41
N MET A 236 -4.23 13.73 -2.10
CA MET A 236 -3.73 12.55 -1.42
C MET A 236 -4.87 11.59 -1.04
N GLU A 237 -5.59 11.02 -2.01
CA GLU A 237 -6.57 9.97 -1.68
C GLU A 237 -5.87 8.76 -1.08
N GLY A 238 -6.34 8.28 0.07
CA GLY A 238 -5.70 7.21 0.82
C GLY A 238 -6.42 6.95 2.13
N ILE A 239 -6.00 5.92 2.85
CA ILE A 239 -6.74 5.46 4.04
C ILE A 239 -6.94 6.58 5.08
N SER A 240 -5.94 7.46 5.25
CA SER A 240 -6.01 8.61 6.15
C SER A 240 -7.15 9.57 5.79
N LYS A 241 -7.33 9.92 4.51
CA LYS A 241 -8.40 10.83 4.06
C LYS A 241 -9.79 10.29 4.34
N LEU A 242 -10.02 9.00 4.09
CA LEU A 242 -11.31 8.38 4.39
C LEU A 242 -11.61 8.39 5.89
N CYS A 243 -10.61 8.08 6.70
CA CYS A 243 -10.74 8.07 8.16
C CYS A 243 -10.95 9.48 8.73
N SER A 244 -10.35 10.50 8.12
CA SER A 244 -10.42 11.90 8.56
C SER A 244 -11.56 12.73 7.96
N ASN A 245 -12.55 12.11 7.30
CA ASN A 245 -13.66 12.80 6.59
C ASN A 245 -13.23 13.71 5.43
N GLN A 246 -12.12 13.42 4.80
CA GLN A 246 -11.56 14.22 3.71
C GLN A 246 -11.50 13.44 2.38
N CYS A 247 -12.26 12.35 2.24
CA CYS A 247 -12.36 11.64 0.97
C CYS A 247 -13.06 12.51 -0.08
N THR A 248 -12.45 12.70 -1.25
CA THR A 248 -13.05 13.49 -2.34
C THR A 248 -14.29 12.83 -2.97
N ASN A 249 -14.54 11.54 -2.67
CA ASN A 249 -15.77 10.88 -3.09
C ASN A 249 -16.82 10.96 -1.97
N PRO A 250 -17.79 11.90 -2.03
CA PRO A 250 -18.74 12.13 -0.95
C PRO A 250 -19.67 10.93 -0.72
N LYS A 251 -20.01 10.18 -1.79
CA LYS A 251 -20.86 8.98 -1.67
C LYS A 251 -20.12 7.88 -0.90
N LEU A 252 -18.83 7.67 -1.17
CA LEU A 252 -18.02 6.71 -0.43
C LEU A 252 -17.81 7.16 1.02
N GLN A 253 -17.53 8.45 1.25
CA GLN A 253 -17.38 9.02 2.58
C GLN A 253 -18.65 8.81 3.42
N LYS A 254 -19.84 9.08 2.84
CA LYS A 254 -21.12 8.87 3.51
C LYS A 254 -21.30 7.42 3.96
N ARG A 255 -21.08 6.44 3.06
CA ARG A 255 -21.21 5.01 3.40
C ARG A 255 -20.20 4.55 4.45
N PHE A 256 -18.98 5.08 4.40
CA PHE A 256 -17.98 4.79 5.42
C PHE A 256 -18.42 5.35 6.79
N ASN A 257 -18.92 6.58 6.84
CA ASN A 257 -19.43 7.19 8.07
C ASN A 257 -20.60 6.38 8.66
N GLU A 258 -21.51 5.89 7.83
CA GLU A 258 -22.61 5.00 8.26
C GLU A 258 -22.09 3.70 8.89
N VAL A 259 -21.04 3.10 8.30
CA VAL A 259 -20.39 1.90 8.85
C VAL A 259 -19.75 2.19 10.20
N VAL A 260 -18.95 3.26 10.30
CA VAL A 260 -18.26 3.65 11.54
C VAL A 260 -19.26 3.95 12.66
N LYS A 261 -20.35 4.69 12.36
CA LYS A 261 -21.43 4.98 13.31
C LYS A 261 -22.10 3.70 13.82
N SER A 262 -22.40 2.76 12.91
CA SER A 262 -23.05 1.48 13.28
C SER A 262 -22.20 0.59 14.19
N GLN A 263 -20.88 0.75 14.18
CA GLN A 263 -19.95 -0.03 14.99
C GLN A 263 -19.51 0.68 16.27
N LYS A 264 -20.12 1.84 16.60
CA LYS A 264 -19.80 2.64 17.79
C LYS A 264 -18.31 2.98 17.92
N VAL A 265 -17.60 3.11 16.80
CA VAL A 265 -16.21 3.60 16.81
C VAL A 265 -16.26 5.10 17.04
N SER A 266 -15.77 5.57 18.19
CA SER A 266 -15.74 6.99 18.52
C SER A 266 -14.74 7.72 17.62
N ARG A 267 -15.18 8.83 17.02
CA ARG A 267 -14.26 9.79 16.41
C ARG A 267 -13.82 10.75 17.48
N GLU A 268 -12.82 10.35 18.26
CA GLU A 268 -12.06 11.35 18.99
C GLU A 268 -11.45 12.29 17.94
N HIS A 269 -11.92 13.53 17.89
CA HIS A 269 -11.29 14.58 17.10
C HIS A 269 -9.91 14.83 17.71
N ARG A 270 -8.93 14.01 17.34
CA ARG A 270 -7.53 14.30 17.56
C ARG A 270 -7.15 15.37 16.55
N ILE A 271 -7.56 16.59 16.87
CA ILE A 271 -7.04 17.80 16.25
C ILE A 271 -5.55 17.81 16.61
N PHE A 272 -4.73 17.22 15.73
CA PHE A 272 -3.32 17.57 15.72
C PHE A 272 -3.28 19.05 15.38
N GLY A 273 -2.85 19.86 16.35
CA GLY A 273 -2.95 21.31 16.36
C GLY A 273 -2.68 21.92 14.99
N ARG A 274 -3.71 22.58 14.44
CA ARG A 274 -3.44 23.87 13.81
C ARG A 274 -3.07 24.78 14.96
N ALA A 275 -1.81 25.17 15.06
CA ALA A 275 -1.47 26.41 15.73
C ALA A 275 -2.37 27.48 15.08
N HIS A 276 -3.39 27.91 15.80
CA HIS A 276 -3.99 29.19 15.55
C HIS A 276 -2.88 30.19 15.90
N GLU A 277 -2.26 30.78 14.88
CA GLU A 277 -1.63 32.08 15.04
C GLU A 277 -2.75 33.06 15.39
N GLU A 278 -3.00 33.21 16.69
CA GLU A 278 -3.61 34.44 17.20
C GLU A 278 -2.56 35.54 17.04
N TRP A 279 -2.64 36.25 15.92
CA TRP A 279 -2.06 37.57 15.81
C TRP A 279 -2.81 38.46 16.79
N ILE A 280 -2.23 38.65 17.98
CA ILE A 280 -2.57 39.76 18.85
C ILE A 280 -2.16 41.03 18.10
N VAL A 281 -3.14 41.73 17.53
CA VAL A 281 -2.96 43.12 17.14
C VAL A 281 -2.92 43.92 18.44
N VAL A 282 -1.71 44.23 18.91
CA VAL A 282 -1.51 45.30 19.90
C VAL A 282 -1.59 46.61 19.12
N GLY A 283 -2.71 47.31 19.27
CA GLY A 283 -2.84 48.69 18.81
C GLY A 283 -1.94 49.61 19.64
N ALA A 284 -1.22 50.49 18.95
CA ALA A 284 -0.70 51.74 19.46
C ALA A 284 -1.43 52.88 18.72
#